data_AF-A0A7Z2VSV3-F1
#
_entry.id   AF-A0A7Z2VSV3-F1
#
_cell.length_a   1.000
_cell.length_b   1.000
_cell.length_c   1.000
_cell.angle_alpha   90.00
_cell.angle_beta   90.00
_cell.angle_gamma   90.00
#
_symmetry.space_group_name_H-M   'P 1'
#
loop_
_entity.id
_entity.type
_entity.pdbx_description
1 polymer ?
#
loop_
_entity_poly.entity_id
_entity_poly.type
_entity_poly.pdbx_seq_one_letter_code
_entity_poly.pdbx_strand_id
1 'polypeptide(L)' 'MITALQAEQLANKTIEDYVNACGCRNEQDVANVLMKLASMCGLGMCAVVGQPEAASRMQGTAEYIAAAQAGKNWKRETVQ' A
#
# COMPACT_ATOMS: atom_id res chain seq x y z
N MET A 1 0.11 4.76 -21.48
CA MET A 1 -0.28 4.33 -20.11
C MET A 1 -0.96 2.98 -20.21
N ILE A 2 -0.72 2.09 -19.26
CA ILE A 2 -1.48 0.84 -19.12
C ILE A 2 -2.89 1.14 -18.57
N THR A 3 -3.82 0.19 -18.67
CA THR A 3 -5.16 0.36 -18.08
C THR A 3 -5.10 0.34 -16.55
N ALA A 4 -6.16 0.83 -15.88
CA ALA A 4 -6.27 0.77 -14.42
C ALA A 4 -6.12 -0.68 -13.89
N LEU A 5 -6.80 -1.64 -14.52
CA LEU A 5 -6.69 -3.05 -14.16
C LEU A 5 -5.26 -3.60 -14.33
N GLN A 6 -4.59 -3.25 -15.43
CA GLN A 6 -3.20 -3.65 -15.65
C GLN A 6 -2.26 -3.03 -14.60
N ALA A 7 -2.51 -1.79 -14.19
CA ALA A 7 -1.75 -1.13 -13.15
C ALA A 7 -1.94 -1.79 -11.78
N GLU A 8 -3.17 -2.18 -11.43
CA GLU A 8 -3.47 -2.92 -10.20
C GLU A 8 -2.76 -4.28 -10.18
N GLN A 9 -2.84 -5.04 -11.28
CA GLN A 9 -2.17 -6.34 -11.39
C GLN A 9 -0.65 -6.21 -11.25
N LEU A 10 -0.06 -5.21 -11.89
CA LEU A 10 1.38 -4.93 -11.77
C LEU A 10 1.76 -4.51 -10.34
N ALA A 11 0.95 -3.64 -9.72
CA ALA A 11 1.19 -3.20 -8.35
C ALA A 11 1.13 -4.38 -7.37
N ASN A 12 0.10 -5.23 -7.45
CA ASN A 12 -0.03 -6.40 -6.59
C ASN A 12 1.17 -7.33 -6.70
N LYS A 13 1.58 -7.67 -7.92
CA LYS A 13 2.76 -8.50 -8.14
C LYS A 13 4.03 -7.88 -7.54
N THR A 14 4.22 -6.57 -7.75
CA THR A 14 5.40 -5.87 -7.24
C THR A 14 5.40 -5.81 -5.71
N ILE A 15 4.23 -5.65 -5.08
CA ILE A 15 4.06 -5.67 -3.63
C ILE A 15 4.40 -7.06 -3.09
N GLU A 16 3.86 -8.12 -3.70
CA GLU A 16 4.16 -9.52 -3.33
C GLU A 16 5.66 -9.81 -3.42
N ASP A 17 6.30 -9.47 -4.54
CA ASP A 17 7.74 -9.65 -4.74
C ASP A 17 8.56 -8.88 -3.67
N TYR A 18 8.15 -7.65 -3.35
CA TYR A 18 8.79 -6.85 -2.31
C TYR A 18 8.65 -7.46 -0.91
N VAL A 19 7.44 -7.89 -0.52
CA VAL A 19 7.19 -8.52 0.78
C VAL A 19 8.00 -9.82 0.91
N ASN A 20 8.00 -10.65 -0.14
CA ASN A 20 8.76 -11.89 -0.18
C ASN A 20 10.27 -11.63 -0.03
N ALA A 21 10.80 -10.62 -0.73
CA ALA A 21 12.21 -10.23 -0.62
C ALA A 21 12.60 -9.72 0.78
N CYS A 22 11.64 -9.20 1.56
CA CYS A 22 11.91 -8.72 2.92
C CYS A 22 12.06 -9.84 3.96
N GLY A 23 11.71 -11.09 3.64
CA GLY A 23 11.87 -12.23 4.55
C GLY A 23 11.10 -12.08 5.87
N CYS A 24 9.88 -11.52 5.80
CA CYS A 24 9.00 -11.33 6.95
C CYS A 24 8.71 -12.65 7.68
N ARG A 25 8.70 -12.63 9.02
CA ARG A 25 8.51 -13.84 9.84
C ARG A 25 7.10 -13.97 10.42
N ASN A 26 6.36 -12.87 10.44
CA ASN A 26 5.03 -12.79 11.04
C ASN A 26 4.23 -11.65 10.40
N GLU A 27 2.94 -11.57 10.71
CA GLU A 27 2.02 -10.54 10.20
C GLU A 27 2.49 -9.11 10.51
N GLN A 28 3.09 -8.88 11.68
CA GLN A 28 3.56 -7.54 12.07
C GLN A 28 4.75 -7.11 11.20
N ASP A 29 5.65 -8.02 10.86
CA ASP A 29 6.74 -7.75 9.92
C ASP A 29 6.18 -7.34 8.55
N VAL A 30 5.17 -8.08 8.05
CA VAL A 30 4.48 -7.78 6.79
C VAL A 30 3.84 -6.39 6.83
N ALA A 31 3.10 -6.07 7.90
CA ALA A 31 2.48 -4.76 8.08
C ALA A 31 3.52 -3.63 8.10
N ASN A 32 4.65 -3.83 8.77
CA ASN A 32 5.72 -2.84 8.85
C ASN A 32 6.37 -2.58 7.48
N VAL A 33 6.65 -3.64 6.69
CA VAL A 33 7.26 -3.45 5.36
C VAL A 33 6.28 -2.86 4.36
N LEU A 34 4.99 -3.20 4.43
CA LEU A 34 3.95 -2.58 3.61
C LEU A 34 3.81 -1.08 3.94
N MET A 35 3.88 -0.70 5.22
CA MET A 35 3.89 0.70 5.62
C MET A 35 5.15 1.44 5.14
N LYS A 36 6.30 0.77 5.08
CA LYS A 36 7.50 1.33 4.45
C LYS A 36 7.29 1.59 2.96
N LEU A 37 6.66 0.66 2.24
CA LEU A 37 6.32 0.82 0.83
C LEU A 37 5.35 1.99 0.60
N ALA A 38 4.30 2.11 1.43
CA ALA A 38 3.39 3.25 1.39
C ALA A 38 4.12 4.58 1.63
N SER A 39 5.08 4.60 2.56
CA SER A 39 5.92 5.79 2.82
C SER A 39 6.77 6.17 1.61
N MET A 40 7.37 5.20 0.93
CA MET A 40 8.15 5.46 -0.30
C MET A 40 7.27 5.97 -1.45
N CYS A 41 6.04 5.46 -1.56
CA CYS A 41 5.06 5.98 -2.51
C CYS A 41 4.74 7.45 -2.22
N GLY A 42 4.50 7.81 -0.95
CA GLY A 42 4.28 9.19 -0.52
C GLY A 42 5.47 10.11 -0.86
N LEU A 43 6.71 9.66 -0.64
CA LEU A 43 7.91 10.41 -1.04
C LEU A 43 8.01 10.56 -2.57
N GLY A 44 7.66 9.53 -3.33
CA GLY A 44 7.55 9.60 -4.78
C GLY A 44 6.52 10.65 -5.23
N MET A 45 5.37 10.72 -4.56
CA MET A 45 4.39 11.78 -4.81
C MET A 45 4.96 13.16 -4.49
N CYS A 46 5.65 13.33 -3.35
CA CYS A 46 6.28 14.60 -3.01
C CYS A 46 7.22 15.09 -4.11
N ALA A 47 7.97 14.19 -4.74
CA ALA A 47 8.88 14.53 -5.84
C ALA A 47 8.17 14.98 -7.12
N VAL A 48 6.91 14.56 -7.33
CA VAL A 48 6.13 14.85 -8.55
C VAL A 48 5.19 16.03 -8.37
N VAL A 49 4.44 16.07 -7.26
CA VAL A 49 3.36 17.04 -7.02
C VAL A 49 3.63 17.99 -5.84
N GLY A 50 4.78 17.85 -5.18
CA GLY A 50 5.11 18.61 -3.98
C GLY A 50 4.46 18.05 -2.71
N GLN A 51 4.98 18.49 -1.55
CA GLN A 51 4.62 17.92 -0.25
C GLN A 51 3.14 18.12 0.16
N PRO A 52 2.52 19.30 -0.03
CA PRO A 52 1.15 19.50 0.44
C PRO A 52 0.14 18.60 -0.28
N GLU A 53 0.26 18.47 -1.60
CA GLU A 53 -0.63 17.63 -2.39
C GLU A 53 -0.40 16.14 -2.11
N ALA A 54 0.87 15.72 -2.00
CA ALA A 54 1.20 14.34 -1.63
C ALA A 54 0.60 13.95 -0.28
N ALA A 55 0.70 14.81 0.74
CA ALA A 55 0.11 14.57 2.05
C ALA A 55 -1.42 14.44 1.98
N SER A 56 -2.09 15.33 1.24
CA SER A 56 -3.55 15.28 1.05
C SER A 56 -4.00 13.98 0.37
N ARG A 57 -3.28 13.50 -0.66
CA ARG A 57 -3.58 12.23 -1.34
C ARG A 57 -3.44 11.02 -0.41
N MET A 58 -2.39 10.99 0.41
CA MET A 58 -2.18 9.93 1.40
C MET A 58 -3.27 9.94 2.47
N GLN A 59 -3.67 11.12 2.95
CA GLN A 59 -4.77 11.25 3.90
C GLN A 59 -6.10 10.78 3.30
N GLY A 60 -6.44 11.21 2.09
CA GLY A 60 -7.66 10.74 1.41
C GLY A 60 -7.68 9.23 1.18
N THR A 61 -6.52 8.61 0.98
CA THR A 61 -6.39 7.14 0.88
C THR A 61 -6.72 6.47 2.21
N ALA A 62 -6.22 7.01 3.33
CA ALA A 62 -6.54 6.50 4.67
C ALA A 62 -8.04 6.63 4.99
N GLU A 63 -8.64 7.77 4.63
CA GLU A 63 -10.08 8.00 4.79
C GLU A 63 -10.91 7.04 3.94
N TYR A 64 -10.50 6.77 2.69
CA TYR A 64 -11.14 5.76 1.84
C TYR A 64 -11.10 4.37 2.48
N ILE A 65 -9.96 3.95 3.04
CA ILE A 65 -9.86 2.66 3.74
C ILE A 65 -10.85 2.63 4.92
N ALA A 66 -10.86 3.68 5.74
CA ALA A 66 -11.73 3.76 6.90
C ALA A 66 -13.23 3.71 6.53
N ALA A 67 -13.64 4.38 5.45
CA ALA A 67 -15.04 4.49 5.05
C ALA A 67 -15.49 3.34 4.14
N ALA A 68 -14.78 3.10 3.03
CA ALA A 68 -15.21 2.20 1.97
C ALA A 68 -14.85 0.73 2.24
N GLN A 69 -13.97 0.46 3.20
CA GLN A 69 -13.60 -0.90 3.62
C GLN A 69 -14.20 -1.27 4.98
N ALA A 70 -14.92 -0.35 5.65
CA ALA A 70 -15.67 -0.64 6.86
C ALA A 70 -16.69 -1.76 6.63
N GLY A 71 -16.75 -2.71 7.56
CA GLY A 71 -17.68 -3.84 7.49
C GLY A 71 -17.33 -4.91 6.44
N LYS A 72 -16.29 -4.70 5.60
CA LYS A 72 -15.77 -5.78 4.76
C LYS A 72 -15.02 -6.78 5.64
N ASN A 73 -15.29 -8.06 5.43
CA ASN A 73 -14.66 -9.14 6.16
C ASN A 73 -13.25 -9.40 5.62
N TRP A 74 -12.31 -8.52 5.97
CA TRP A 74 -10.89 -8.77 5.79
C TRP A 74 -10.49 -9.89 6.74
N LYS A 75 -10.30 -11.09 6.19
CA LYS A 75 -9.67 -12.16 6.95
C LYS A 75 -8.21 -11.75 7.14
N ARG A 76 -7.80 -11.51 8.39
CA ARG A 76 -6.37 -11.49 8.72
C ARG A 76 -5.83 -12.87 8.35
N GLU A 77 -5.01 -12.93 7.32
CA GLU A 77 -4.32 -14.17 6.98
C GLU A 77 -3.29 -14.43 8.07
N THR A 78 -3.53 -15.49 8.85
CA THR A 78 -2.55 -15.98 9.81
C THR A 78 -1.38 -16.56 9.04
N VAL A 79 -0.20 -15.94 9.17
CA VAL A 79 1.05 -16.52 8.66
C VAL A 79 1.28 -17.84 9.40
N GLN A 80 1.24 -18.97 8.68
CA GLN A 80 1.59 -20.30 9.20
C GLN A 80 3.10 -20.51 9.17
#